data_AF-A0A7J7NA75-F1
#
_entry.id   AF-A0A7J7NA75-F1
#
_cell.length_a   1.000
_cell.length_b   1.000
_cell.length_c   1.000
_cell.angle_alpha   90.00
_cell.angle_beta   90.00
_cell.angle_gamma   90.00
#
_symmetry.space_group_name_H-M   'P 1'
#
loop_
_entity.id
_entity.type
_entity.pdbx_description
1 polymer ?
#
loop_
_entity_poly.entity_id
_entity_poly.type
_entity_poly.pdbx_seq_one_letter_code
_entity_poly.pdbx_strand_id
1 'polypeptide(L)'
;MVLKTCSNGLHSEVSRPYLCTGFDIYLVWEPCAMCAMSLVHQRFRRIFYAFPNPNCGALGSTQRLQGEKSLNHHYAVFRVLLPGTRPL
;
A
#
# COMPACT_ATOMS: atom_id res chain seq x y z
N MET A 1 -9.14 -1.77 2.36
CA MET A 1 -9.85 -0.47 2.46
C MET A 1 -8.85 0.65 2.17
N VAL A 2 -9.19 1.61 1.31
CA VAL A 2 -8.36 2.79 1.02
C VAL A 2 -8.88 3.94 1.88
N LEU A 3 -8.02 4.52 2.72
CA LEU A 3 -8.35 5.64 3.59
C LEU A 3 -7.60 6.88 3.09
N LYS A 4 -8.34 7.97 2.84
CA LYS A 4 -7.73 9.28 2.65
C LYS A 4 -7.38 9.84 4.02
N THR A 5 -6.11 10.08 4.29
CA THR A 5 -5.77 10.88 5.46
C THR A 5 -6.23 12.31 5.19
N CYS A 6 -7.25 12.75 5.93
CA CYS A 6 -7.91 14.02 5.69
C CYS A 6 -6.98 15.17 6.14
N SER A 7 -6.43 15.90 5.18
CA SER A 7 -5.90 17.25 5.42
C SER A 7 -7.04 18.24 5.23
N ASN A 8 -7.49 18.84 6.33
CA ASN A 8 -8.50 19.89 6.51
C ASN A 8 -9.07 20.58 5.25
N GLY A 9 -10.40 20.57 5.15
CA GLY A 9 -11.18 21.71 4.64
C GLY A 9 -11.65 21.66 3.19
N LEU A 10 -12.95 22.00 3.05
CA LEU A 10 -13.67 22.55 1.90
C LEU A 10 -14.25 21.59 0.84
N HIS A 11 -15.59 21.49 0.91
CA HIS A 11 -16.48 21.31 -0.23
C HIS A 11 -16.20 22.39 -1.29
N SER A 12 -15.74 22.00 -2.47
CA SER A 12 -15.87 22.80 -3.70
C SER A 12 -15.58 21.86 -4.88
N GLU A 13 -16.57 21.65 -5.77
CA GLU A 13 -16.44 20.99 -7.09
C GLU A 13 -15.29 19.96 -7.18
N VAL A 14 -15.48 18.78 -6.59
CA VAL A 14 -14.39 17.81 -6.41
C VAL A 14 -14.10 17.11 -7.75
N SER A 15 -13.18 17.68 -8.54
CA SER A 15 -12.48 16.92 -9.56
C SER A 15 -11.83 15.72 -8.87
N ARG A 16 -12.35 14.52 -9.13
CA ARG A 16 -11.86 13.29 -8.50
C ARG A 16 -10.40 13.12 -8.94
N PRO A 17 -9.43 13.18 -8.00
CA PRO A 17 -8.04 13.04 -8.37
C PRO A 17 -7.84 11.65 -8.98
N TYR A 18 -7.23 11.61 -10.17
CA TYR A 18 -6.89 10.36 -10.85
C TYR A 18 -5.89 9.53 -10.04
N LEU A 19 -5.03 10.19 -9.25
CA LEU A 19 -4.05 9.55 -8.39
C LEU A 19 -4.53 9.47 -6.93
N CYS A 20 -4.09 8.41 -6.25
CA CYS A 20 -4.30 8.19 -4.83
C CYS A 20 -3.18 8.82 -3.97
N THR A 21 -2.74 10.03 -4.31
CA THR A 21 -1.71 10.76 -3.55
C THR A 21 -2.20 11.10 -2.15
N GLY A 22 -1.42 10.73 -1.12
CA GLY A 22 -1.77 10.99 0.28
C GLY A 22 -2.78 10.01 0.90
N PHE A 23 -3.12 8.95 0.18
CA PHE A 23 -3.94 7.86 0.71
C PHE A 23 -3.06 6.78 1.34
N ASP A 24 -3.64 6.14 2.36
CA ASP A 24 -3.10 4.97 3.04
C ASP A 24 -4.02 3.78 2.72
N ILE A 25 -3.42 2.62 2.42
CA ILE A 25 -4.18 1.40 2.06
C ILE A 25 -3.96 0.29 3.09
N TYR A 26 -5.05 -0.35 3.49
CA TYR A 26 -5.06 -1.49 4.39
C TYR A 26 -5.50 -2.74 3.63
N LEU A 27 -4.63 -3.73 3.60
CA LEU A 27 -4.80 -5.02 2.97
C LEU A 27 -4.76 -6.12 4.02
N VAL A 28 -5.51 -7.20 3.80
CA VAL A 28 -5.41 -8.38 4.68
C VAL A 28 -4.17 -9.19 4.30
N TRP A 29 -4.00 -9.44 3.00
CA TRP A 29 -2.90 -10.19 2.44
C TRP A 29 -1.87 -9.28 1.76
N GLU A 30 -0.62 -9.71 1.74
CA GLU A 30 0.45 -9.04 1.01
C GLU A 30 0.14 -8.99 -0.50
N PRO A 31 0.25 -7.81 -1.14
CA PRO A 31 0.00 -7.68 -2.57
C PRO A 31 1.11 -8.34 -3.39
N CYS A 32 0.73 -8.88 -4.55
CA CYS A 32 1.68 -9.43 -5.52
C CYS A 32 2.44 -8.33 -6.27
N ALA A 33 3.44 -8.70 -7.08
CA ALA A 33 4.26 -7.75 -7.85
C ALA A 33 3.43 -6.77 -8.71
N MET A 34 2.39 -7.26 -9.40
CA MET A 34 1.49 -6.42 -10.19
C MET A 34 0.78 -5.37 -9.32
N CYS A 35 0.19 -5.82 -8.21
CA CYS A 35 -0.50 -4.93 -7.28
C CYS A 35 0.48 -3.95 -6.63
N ALA A 36 1.65 -4.41 -6.18
CA ALA A 36 2.68 -3.57 -5.59
C ALA A 36 3.16 -2.47 -6.56
N MET A 37 3.32 -2.79 -7.85
CA MET A 37 3.69 -1.82 -8.88
C MET A 37 2.56 -0.83 -9.16
N SER A 38 1.30 -1.29 -9.19
CA SER A 38 0.14 -0.39 -9.33
C SER A 38 0.09 0.66 -8.21
N LEU A 39 0.50 0.30 -6.99
CA LEU A 39 0.55 1.22 -5.85
C LEU A 39 1.65 2.29 -6.01
N VAL A 40 2.77 1.94 -6.66
CA VAL A 40 3.83 2.91 -7.05
C VAL A 40 3.24 3.92 -8.04
N HIS A 41 2.56 3.44 -9.10
CA HIS A 41 1.96 4.31 -10.12
C HIS A 41 0.88 5.23 -9.55
N GLN A 42 0.12 4.76 -8.57
CA GLN A 42 -0.92 5.52 -7.89
C GLN A 42 -0.41 6.47 -6.80
N ARG A 43 0.90 6.46 -6.54
CA ARG A 43 1.57 7.36 -5.56
C ARG A 43 1.02 7.23 -4.14
N PHE A 44 0.70 6.01 -3.72
CA PHE A 44 0.28 5.75 -2.34
C PHE A 44 1.36 6.15 -1.35
N ARG A 45 0.95 6.63 -0.16
CA ARG A 45 1.89 7.07 0.87
C ARG A 45 2.32 5.90 1.74
N ARG A 46 1.36 5.11 2.21
CA ARG A 46 1.59 3.99 3.14
C ARG A 46 0.73 2.78 2.81
N ILE A 47 1.30 1.61 3.02
CA ILE A 47 0.64 0.31 2.84
C ILE A 47 0.72 -0.45 4.15
N PHE A 48 -0.42 -0.95 4.61
CA PHE A 48 -0.54 -1.82 5.76
C PHE A 48 -1.05 -3.18 5.29
N TYR A 49 -0.38 -4.28 5.65
CA TYR A 49 -0.86 -5.64 5.37
C TYR A 49 -0.70 -6.56 6.59
N ALA A 50 -1.53 -7.61 6.72
CA ALA A 50 -1.46 -8.52 7.87
C ALA A 50 -0.67 -9.80 7.58
N PHE A 51 -1.09 -10.53 6.55
CA PHE A 51 -0.53 -11.84 6.21
C PHE A 51 0.47 -11.74 5.06
N PRO A 52 1.70 -12.24 5.23
CA PRO A 52 2.65 -12.36 4.14
C PRO A 52 2.17 -13.41 3.12
N ASN A 53 2.53 -13.22 1.85
CA ASN A 53 2.24 -14.19 0.78
C ASN A 53 3.55 -14.79 0.26
N PRO A 54 3.93 -16.02 0.66
CA PRO A 54 5.24 -16.59 0.35
C PRO A 54 5.47 -16.84 -1.15
N ASN A 55 4.39 -17.11 -1.89
CA ASN A 55 4.48 -17.51 -3.29
C ASN A 55 4.64 -16.32 -4.25
N CYS A 56 4.00 -15.20 -3.94
CA CYS A 56 3.90 -14.08 -4.88
C CYS A 56 4.03 -12.69 -4.24
N GLY A 57 4.30 -12.58 -2.94
CA GLY A 57 4.33 -11.30 -2.23
C GLY A 57 5.52 -10.43 -2.65
N ALA A 58 5.26 -9.15 -2.93
CA ALA A 58 6.27 -8.22 -3.46
C ALA A 58 6.68 -7.11 -2.48
N LEU A 59 6.21 -7.16 -1.23
CA LEU A 59 6.51 -6.17 -0.19
C LEU A 59 7.46 -6.69 0.89
N GLY A 60 7.92 -7.94 0.78
CA GLY A 60 8.84 -8.55 1.72
C GLY A 60 8.95 -10.08 1.61
N SER A 61 8.02 -10.76 0.94
CA SER A 61 8.09 -12.22 0.77
C SER A 61 9.05 -12.65 -0.34
N THR A 62 8.62 -12.57 -1.60
CA THR A 62 9.41 -13.02 -2.76
C THR A 62 10.29 -11.89 -3.30
N GLN A 63 9.76 -10.67 -3.28
CA GLN A 63 10.43 -9.47 -3.79
C GLN A 63 10.24 -8.31 -2.81
N ARG A 64 11.07 -7.28 -2.94
CA ARG A 64 11.03 -6.08 -2.12
C ARG A 64 10.96 -4.83 -2.99
N LEU A 65 9.82 -4.65 -3.67
CA LEU A 65 9.64 -3.54 -4.62
C LEU A 65 9.85 -2.17 -3.96
N GLN A 66 9.40 -1.99 -2.72
CA GLN A 66 9.51 -0.69 -2.03
C GLN A 66 10.95 -0.20 -1.84
N GLY A 67 11.93 -1.11 -1.83
CA GLY A 67 13.35 -0.80 -1.63
C GLY A 67 14.14 -0.61 -2.93
N GLU A 68 13.50 -0.80 -4.07
CA GLU A 68 14.17 -0.77 -5.38
C GLU A 68 14.50 0.68 -5.78
N LYS A 69 15.79 0.99 -5.92
CA LYS A 69 16.30 2.36 -6.14
C LYS A 69 15.89 2.95 -7.50
N SER A 70 15.58 2.08 -8.46
CA SER A 70 15.16 2.50 -9.80
C SER A 70 13.72 3.02 -9.87
N LEU A 71 12.93 2.91 -8.79
CA LEU A 71 11.55 3.38 -8.76
C LEU A 71 11.45 4.88 -8.49
N ASN A 72 10.56 5.54 -9.23
CA ASN A 72 10.30 6.98 -9.11
C ASN A 72 9.51 7.38 -7.85
N HIS A 73 8.86 6.43 -7.18
CA HIS A 73 8.03 6.67 -6.00
C HIS A 73 8.24 5.59 -4.96
N HIS A 74 8.45 6.00 -3.72
CA HIS A 74 8.61 5.10 -2.58
C HIS A 74 7.47 5.31 -1.60
N TYR A 75 7.00 4.19 -1.03
CA TYR A 75 5.97 4.18 -0.01
C TYR A 75 6.47 3.43 1.22
N ALA A 76 5.93 3.80 2.38
CA ALA A 76 6.19 3.06 3.61
C ALA A 76 5.31 1.81 3.66
N VAL A 77 5.89 0.68 4.05
CA VAL A 77 5.19 -0.59 4.21
C VAL A 77 5.22 -0.99 5.67
N PHE A 78 4.06 -1.35 6.21
CA PHE A 78 3.89 -1.81 7.57
C PHE A 78 3.18 -3.16 7.58
N ARG A 79 3.77 -4.12 8.30
CA ARG A 79 3.11 -5.39 8.59
C ARG A 79 2.38 -5.28 9.93
N VAL A 80 1.08 -5.51 9.92
CA VAL A 80 0.22 -5.45 11.11
C VAL A 80 -0.02 -6.85 11.62
N LEU A 81 0.21 -7.09 12.91
CA LEU A 81 -0.07 -8.38 13.52
C LEU A 81 -1.47 -8.37 14.11
N LEU A 82 -2.33 -9.28 13.64
CA LEU A 82 -3.70 -9.39 14.14
C LEU A 82 -3.75 -10.37 15.33
N PRO A 83 -4.45 -10.03 16.42
CA PRO A 83 -4.60 -10.93 17.57
C PRO A 83 -5.39 -12.17 17.16
N GLY A 84 -4.88 -13.36 17.49
CA GLY A 84 -5.53 -14.65 17.24
C GLY A 84 -5.12 -15.35 15.93
N THR A 85 -4.31 -14.72 15.08
CA THR A 85 -3.86 -15.34 13.83
C THR A 85 -2.43 -15.84 13.98
N ARG A 86 -2.24 -17.17 14.04
CA ARG A 86 -0.90 -17.76 13.98
C ARG A 86 -0.36 -17.58 12.55
N PRO A 87 0.80 -16.94 12.35
CA PRO A 87 1.45 -16.96 11.04
C PRO A 87 1.82 -18.42 10.75
N LEU A 88 1.23 -18.98 9.70
CA LEU A 88 1.60 -20.29 9.15
C LEU A 88 3.00 -20.25 8.55
#